data_AF-A0A1C5CEN6-F1
#
_entry.id   AF-A0A1C5CEN6-F1
#
_cell.length_a   1.000
_cell.length_b   1.000
_cell.length_c   1.000
_cell.angle_alpha   90.00
_cell.angle_beta   90.00
_cell.angle_gamma   90.00
#
_symmetry.space_group_name_H-M   'P 1'
#
loop_
_entity.id
_entity.type
_entity.pdbx_description
1 polymer ?
#
loop_
_entity_poly.entity_id
_entity_poly.type
_entity_poly.pdbx_seq_one_letter_code
_entity_poly.pdbx_strand_id
1 'polypeptide(L)'
;MSEQYPNYEDVFKAADNRYDSLPYRRTGRSGLDLPAFSLGLWQKFGADYAYDTQRDIILHAFDLGISAIDNANRYGPPHRAA
;
A
#
# COMPACT_ATOMS: atom_id res chain seq x y z
N MET A 1 -8.57 27.89 -13.95
CA MET A 1 -8.93 26.48 -14.14
C MET A 1 -8.86 25.83 -12.77
N SER A 2 -10.01 25.63 -12.13
CA SER A 2 -10.10 25.06 -10.78
C SER A 2 -9.87 23.56 -10.87
N GLU A 3 -8.71 23.11 -10.42
CA GLU A 3 -8.41 21.70 -10.22
C GLU A 3 -9.32 21.20 -9.09
N GLN A 4 -10.36 20.45 -9.46
CA GLN A 4 -11.39 20.00 -8.56
C GLN A 4 -10.81 18.82 -7.78
N TYR A 5 -10.28 19.07 -6.58
CA TYR A 5 -9.80 18.02 -5.68
C TYR A 5 -10.93 17.00 -5.44
N PRO A 6 -10.63 15.69 -5.43
CA PRO A 6 -11.64 14.66 -5.21
C PRO A 6 -12.32 14.85 -3.85
N ASN A 7 -13.62 14.54 -3.81
CA ASN A 7 -14.47 14.72 -2.65
C ASN A 7 -14.00 13.78 -1.52
N TYR A 8 -13.71 14.31 -0.32
CA TYR A 8 -13.19 13.55 0.83
C TYR A 8 -14.26 12.68 1.53
N GLU A 9 -15.47 12.60 0.98
CA GLU A 9 -16.63 11.93 1.60
C GLU A 9 -16.51 10.39 1.66
N ASP A 10 -15.66 9.76 0.83
CA ASP A 10 -15.39 8.31 0.91
C ASP A 10 -14.15 8.01 1.76
N VAL A 11 -14.22 8.42 3.04
CA VAL A 11 -13.17 8.12 4.02
C VAL A 11 -13.05 6.60 4.18
N PHE A 12 -11.88 6.05 3.84
CA PHE A 12 -11.59 4.65 4.07
C PHE A 12 -11.53 4.35 5.58
N LYS A 13 -12.39 3.43 6.03
CA LYS A 13 -12.30 2.82 7.36
C LYS A 13 -11.70 1.42 7.21
N ALA A 14 -10.51 1.22 7.78
CA ALA A 14 -9.85 -0.08 7.76
C ALA A 14 -10.65 -1.13 8.55
N ALA A 15 -10.59 -2.38 8.09
CA ALA A 15 -11.23 -3.52 8.72
C ALA A 15 -10.78 -3.67 10.18
N ASP A 16 -11.73 -3.75 11.11
CA ASP A 16 -11.46 -3.79 12.56
C ASP A 16 -10.67 -5.06 12.97
N ASN A 17 -10.75 -6.13 12.17
CA ASN A 17 -10.14 -7.44 12.38
C ASN A 17 -8.83 -7.67 11.59
N ARG A 18 -8.24 -6.63 10.97
CA ARG A 18 -7.07 -6.76 10.08
C ARG A 18 -5.82 -7.40 10.73
N TYR A 19 -5.74 -7.45 12.05
CA TYR A 19 -4.60 -8.05 12.78
C TYR A 19 -4.88 -9.47 13.30
N ASP A 20 -6.07 -10.01 13.06
CA ASP A 20 -6.48 -11.28 13.69
C ASP A 20 -5.88 -12.50 12.97
N SER A 21 -5.61 -12.39 11.67
CA SER A 21 -5.28 -13.55 10.82
C SER A 21 -3.83 -13.60 10.33
N LEU A 22 -3.22 -12.45 10.04
CA LEU A 22 -1.89 -12.43 9.40
C LEU A 22 -0.78 -12.51 10.46
N PRO A 23 0.06 -13.56 10.48
CA PRO A 23 1.14 -13.66 11.45
C PRO A 23 2.17 -12.55 11.23
N TYR A 24 2.65 -11.97 12.32
CA TYR A 24 3.79 -11.04 12.32
C TYR A 24 5.07 -11.77 12.74
N ARG A 25 6.18 -11.42 12.10
CA ARG A 25 7.50 -12.05 12.30
C ARG A 25 8.54 -11.01 12.66
N ARG A 26 9.34 -11.32 13.69
CA ARG A 26 10.44 -10.49 14.16
C ARG A 26 11.53 -10.36 13.11
N THR A 27 11.94 -9.13 12.83
CA THR A 27 13.00 -8.82 11.86
C THR A 27 14.36 -8.90 12.54
N GLY A 28 14.91 -10.12 12.61
CA GLY A 28 16.21 -10.38 13.23
C GLY A 28 16.26 -10.00 14.72
N ARG A 29 17.31 -9.28 15.15
CA ARG A 29 17.49 -8.82 16.54
C ARG A 29 17.02 -7.38 16.75
N SER A 30 15.92 -6.99 16.12
CA SER A 30 15.37 -5.63 16.20
C SER A 30 14.07 -5.57 17.01
N GLY A 31 13.54 -4.37 17.23
CA GLY A 31 12.20 -4.17 17.77
C GLY A 31 11.07 -4.39 16.75
N LEU A 32 11.42 -4.56 15.46
CA LEU A 32 10.49 -4.48 14.34
C LEU A 32 9.89 -5.85 14.01
N ASP A 33 8.57 -5.93 14.04
CA ASP A 33 7.80 -7.05 13.52
C ASP A 33 7.22 -6.67 12.15
N LEU A 34 7.40 -7.54 11.15
CA LEU A 34 6.82 -7.39 9.81
C LEU A 34 5.73 -8.43 9.60
N PRO A 35 4.68 -8.12 8.82
CA PRO A 35 3.69 -9.12 8.42
C PRO A 35 4.35 -10.27 7.64
N ALA A 36 3.78 -11.47 7.72
CA ALA A 36 4.26 -12.64 7.00
C ALA A 36 4.28 -12.45 5.47
N PHE A 37 3.49 -11.51 4.97
CA PHE A 37 3.43 -11.03 3.59
C PHE A 37 3.53 -9.51 3.55
N SER A 38 4.29 -8.98 2.58
CA SER A 38 4.44 -7.54 2.31
C SER A 38 3.99 -7.24 0.88
N LEU A 39 3.53 -6.01 0.60
CA LEU A 39 3.13 -5.57 -0.74
C LEU A 39 4.23 -4.70 -1.37
N GLY A 40 4.84 -5.18 -2.46
CA GLY A 40 5.80 -4.39 -3.24
C GLY A 40 5.13 -3.61 -4.37
N LEU A 41 5.53 -2.36 -4.58
CA LEU A 41 4.93 -1.45 -5.57
C LEU A 41 5.66 -1.45 -6.94
N TRP A 42 6.50 -2.45 -7.23
CA TRP A 42 7.35 -2.46 -8.42
C TRP A 42 6.58 -2.36 -9.74
N GLN A 43 5.50 -3.15 -9.86
CA GLN A 43 4.63 -3.18 -11.02
C GLN A 43 3.22 -2.76 -10.60
N LYS A 44 2.42 -2.25 -11.55
CA LYS A 44 1.02 -1.83 -11.36
C LYS A 44 0.79 -0.50 -10.64
N PHE A 45 1.83 0.13 -10.10
CA PHE A 45 1.75 1.42 -9.39
C PHE A 45 2.39 2.60 -10.16
N GLY A 46 2.40 2.53 -11.49
CA GLY A 46 2.86 3.59 -12.40
C GLY A 46 1.72 4.35 -13.05
N ALA A 47 2.04 5.33 -13.90
CA ALA A 47 1.03 6.16 -14.57
C ALA A 47 0.14 5.39 -15.56
N ASP A 48 0.57 4.21 -15.99
CA ASP A 48 -0.14 3.35 -16.94
C ASP A 48 -1.35 2.62 -16.34
N TYR A 49 -1.58 2.74 -15.02
CA TYR A 49 -2.66 2.04 -14.31
C TYR A 49 -3.60 3.05 -13.63
N ALA A 50 -4.90 2.75 -13.67
CA ALA A 50 -5.91 3.61 -13.04
C ALA A 50 -5.64 3.77 -11.53
N TYR A 51 -5.74 5.02 -11.05
CA TYR A 51 -5.53 5.34 -9.64
C TYR A 51 -6.44 4.54 -8.72
N ASP A 52 -7.72 4.40 -9.07
CA ASP A 52 -8.70 3.67 -8.25
C ASP A 52 -8.30 2.21 -8.05
N THR A 53 -7.79 1.56 -9.09
CA THR A 53 -7.26 0.19 -8.99
C THR A 53 -6.05 0.11 -8.07
N GLN A 54 -5.12 1.07 -8.18
CA GLN A 54 -3.95 1.12 -7.29
C GLN A 54 -4.36 1.32 -5.83
N ARG A 55 -5.31 2.24 -5.60
CA ARG A 55 -5.89 2.53 -4.30
C ARG A 55 -6.53 1.27 -3.72
N ASP A 56 -7.39 0.59 -4.47
CA ASP A 56 -8.11 -0.60 -4.00
C ASP A 56 -7.15 -1.73 -3.61
N ILE A 57 -6.05 -1.93 -4.36
CA ILE A 57 -5.03 -2.93 -4.02
C ILE A 57 -4.38 -2.61 -2.66
N ILE A 58 -3.99 -1.36 -2.42
CA ILE A 58 -3.33 -0.96 -1.17
C ILE A 58 -4.28 -1.10 0.01
N LEU A 59 -5.52 -0.64 -0.15
CA LEU A 59 -6.52 -0.68 0.92
C LEU A 59 -6.90 -2.12 1.27
N HIS A 60 -7.11 -2.97 0.25
CA HIS A 60 -7.38 -4.38 0.48
C HIS A 60 -6.21 -5.10 1.16
N ALA A 61 -4.96 -4.82 0.76
CA ALA A 61 -3.79 -5.37 1.42
C ALA A 61 -3.76 -4.99 2.91
N PHE A 62 -4.10 -3.74 3.23
CA PHE A 62 -4.14 -3.27 4.61
C PHE A 62 -5.27 -3.91 5.43
N ASP A 63 -6.45 -4.11 4.84
CA ASP A 63 -7.56 -4.84 5.48
C ASP A 63 -7.20 -6.31 5.78
N LEU A 64 -6.30 -6.90 4.99
CA LEU A 64 -5.75 -8.24 5.23
C LEU A 64 -4.59 -8.28 6.24
N GLY A 65 -4.21 -7.13 6.81
CA GLY A 65 -3.14 -7.02 7.80
C GLY A 65 -1.75 -6.76 7.21
N ILE A 66 -1.62 -6.56 5.89
CA ILE A 66 -0.32 -6.20 5.29
C ILE A 66 -0.01 -4.74 5.65
N SER A 67 0.85 -4.56 6.66
CA SER A 67 1.32 -3.25 7.11
C SER A 67 2.68 -2.83 6.54
N ALA A 68 3.31 -3.68 5.72
CA ALA A 68 4.59 -3.40 5.09
C ALA A 68 4.40 -3.19 3.59
N ILE A 69 4.54 -1.94 3.16
CA ILE A 69 4.45 -1.53 1.75
C ILE A 69 5.86 -1.14 1.29
N ASP A 70 6.39 -1.88 0.33
CA ASP A 70 7.74 -1.72 -0.21
C ASP A 70 7.73 -0.88 -1.49
N ASN A 71 8.67 0.06 -1.58
CA ASN A 71 8.81 0.94 -2.74
C ASN A 71 10.29 1.25 -3.00
N ALA A 72 10.59 1.73 -4.21
CA ALA A 72 11.90 2.24 -4.58
C ALA A 72 11.78 3.45 -5.53
N ASN A 73 12.84 4.25 -5.62
CA ASN A 73 12.90 5.44 -6.48
C ASN A 73 12.58 5.15 -7.96
N ARG A 74 12.88 3.95 -8.47
CA ARG A 74 12.68 3.57 -9.88
C ARG A 74 11.44 2.69 -10.15
N TYR A 75 10.59 2.45 -9.16
CA TYR A 75 9.37 1.67 -9.37
C TYR A 75 8.39 2.39 -10.30
N GLY A 76 7.66 1.59 -11.09
CA GLY A 76 6.75 2.07 -12.14
C GLY A 76 7.45 2.66 -13.37
N PRO A 77 6.71 2.76 -14.48
CA PRO A 77 6.92 3.77 -15.52
C PRO A 77 6.10 5.05 -15.21
N PRO A 78 6.61 6.26 -15.54
CA PRO A 78 8.00 6.56 -15.88
C PRO A 78 8.91 6.36 -14.66
N HIS A 79 10.15 5.92 -14.88
CA HIS A 79 11.14 5.87 -13.81
C HIS A 79 11.30 7.26 -13.21
N ARG A 80 11.03 7.41 -11.91
CA ARG A 80 11.32 8.66 -11.20
C ARG A 80 12.84 8.74 -10.99
N ALA A 81 13.45 9.82 -11.46
CA ALA A 81 14.87 10.06 -11.26
C ALA A 81 15.12 10.47 -9.80
N ALA A 82 16.28 10.06 -9.27
CA ALA A 82 16.80 10.57 -8.01
C ALA A 82 17.28 12.02 -8.19
#